data_AF-A0A3N4WCG0-F1
#
_entry.id   AF-A0A3N4WCG0-F1
#
_cell.length_a   1.000
_cell.length_b   1.000
_cell.length_c   1.000
_cell.angle_alpha   90.00
_cell.angle_beta   90.00
_cell.angle_gamma   90.00
#
_symmetry.space_group_name_H-M   'P 1'
#
loop_
_entity.id
_entity.type
_entity.pdbx_description
1 polymer ?
#
loop_
_entity_poly.entity_id
_entity_poly.type
_entity_poly.pdbx_seq_one_letter_code
_entity_poly.pdbx_strand_id
1 'polypeptide(L)'
;MNYYNSETKITEEFACELLNKAGIKCKLNNLECITNVDIIAQECFKIDVQFSKNFDVYGDCRLDIISAYQKEVNKNDDTQQSYIYDKNLKFIDNFEKKHKVKVIKYGKLFQRDYLDALIIFFYKGQDINKDNSNLDKIMIIRKDDIINFLENRKAELFNRVKLNDKKRNGLSDVHGSAFIPVNAEYLAKATSCIFIKFANKENFLLNGEKIKEYLFKPKKV
;
A
#
# COMPACT_ATOMS: atom_id res chain seq x y z
N MET A 1 12.29 7.78 19.94
CA MET A 1 11.26 6.80 19.51
C MET A 1 11.81 6.13 18.26
N ASN A 2 12.20 4.86 18.36
CA ASN A 2 12.97 4.16 17.32
C ASN A 2 12.00 3.75 16.19
N TYR A 3 11.94 4.53 15.12
CA TYR A 3 11.05 4.28 13.97
C TYR A 3 11.35 2.95 13.27
N TYR A 4 12.52 2.37 13.56
CA TYR A 4 12.88 0.99 13.29
C TYR A 4 12.11 0.02 14.20
N ASN A 5 10.85 -0.24 13.86
CA ASN A 5 10.27 -1.52 14.26
C ASN A 5 11.08 -2.61 13.55
N SER A 6 11.56 -3.62 14.28
CA SER A 6 12.50 -4.63 13.75
C SER A 6 11.97 -5.28 12.46
N GLU A 7 10.65 -5.46 12.39
CA GLU A 7 9.96 -6.07 11.26
C GLU A 7 10.07 -5.28 9.95
N THR A 8 9.83 -3.96 9.97
CA THR A 8 9.92 -3.11 8.78
C THR A 8 11.30 -3.22 8.14
N LYS A 9 12.35 -3.09 8.96
CA LYS A 9 13.73 -3.24 8.50
C LYS A 9 14.00 -4.63 7.92
N ILE A 10 13.58 -5.68 8.61
CA ILE A 10 13.73 -7.06 8.13
C ILE A 10 13.10 -7.20 6.75
N THR A 11 11.88 -6.67 6.55
CA THR A 11 11.19 -6.77 5.26
C THR A 11 11.83 -5.93 4.17
N GLU A 12 12.31 -4.73 4.48
CA GLU A 12 12.99 -3.84 3.52
C GLU A 12 14.34 -4.40 3.08
N GLU A 13 15.16 -4.86 4.03
CA GLU A 13 16.44 -5.51 3.75
C GLU A 13 16.25 -6.78 2.91
N PHE A 14 15.24 -7.59 3.26
CA PHE A 14 14.92 -8.81 2.53
C PHE A 14 14.41 -8.52 1.10
N ALA A 15 13.56 -7.52 0.92
CA ALA A 15 13.11 -7.07 -0.40
C ALA A 15 14.27 -6.62 -1.28
N CYS A 16 15.17 -5.82 -0.71
CA CYS A 16 16.36 -5.34 -1.40
C CYS A 16 17.31 -6.50 -1.76
N GLU A 17 17.48 -7.49 -0.87
CA GLU A 17 18.26 -8.71 -1.14
C GLU A 17 17.66 -9.51 -2.32
N LEU A 18 16.35 -9.77 -2.28
CA LEU A 18 15.64 -10.53 -3.31
C LEU A 18 15.74 -9.86 -4.69
N LEU A 19 15.52 -8.55 -4.76
CA LEU A 19 15.61 -7.78 -6.01
C LEU A 19 17.03 -7.79 -6.58
N ASN A 20 18.05 -7.54 -5.75
CA ASN A 20 19.44 -7.59 -6.20
C ASN A 20 19.83 -8.99 -6.71
N LYS A 21 19.40 -10.06 -6.01
CA LYS A 21 19.62 -11.44 -6.46
C LYS A 21 18.87 -11.78 -7.74
N ALA A 22 17.72 -11.15 -7.99
CA ALA A 22 16.97 -11.25 -9.24
C ALA A 22 17.57 -10.39 -10.39
N GLY A 23 18.74 -9.77 -10.17
CA GLY A 23 19.43 -8.97 -11.19
C GLY A 23 18.89 -7.54 -11.34
N ILE A 24 18.09 -7.06 -10.38
CA ILE A 24 17.56 -5.70 -10.33
C ILE A 24 18.42 -4.88 -9.37
N LYS A 25 19.23 -3.97 -9.91
CA LYS A 25 20.11 -3.13 -9.08
C LYS A 25 19.26 -2.20 -8.21
N CYS A 26 19.36 -2.33 -6.89
CA CYS A 26 18.63 -1.47 -5.95
C CYS A 26 19.34 -1.30 -4.61
N LYS A 27 18.94 -0.28 -3.86
CA LYS A 27 19.40 -0.01 -2.49
C LYS A 27 18.28 0.55 -1.63
N LEU A 28 18.44 0.43 -0.31
CA LEU A 28 17.61 1.16 0.65
C LEU A 28 17.83 2.68 0.49
N ASN A 29 16.76 3.46 0.58
CA ASN A 29 16.74 4.90 0.31
C ASN A 29 16.19 5.73 1.49
N ASN A 30 15.72 5.07 2.54
CA ASN A 30 15.11 5.65 3.74
C ASN A 30 16.04 5.66 4.97
N LEU A 31 17.32 5.26 4.83
CA LEU A 31 18.28 5.12 5.93
C LEU A 31 18.55 6.45 6.67
N GLU A 32 18.69 7.55 5.92
CA GLU A 32 18.93 8.89 6.49
C GLU A 32 17.63 9.68 6.70
N CYS A 33 16.62 9.43 5.86
CA CYS A 33 15.33 10.10 5.92
C CYS A 33 14.20 9.08 5.81
N ILE A 34 13.57 8.77 6.96
CA ILE A 34 12.48 7.79 7.08
C ILE A 34 11.20 8.12 6.29
N THR A 35 11.11 9.33 5.73
CA THR A 35 9.96 9.75 4.91
C THR A 35 10.16 9.47 3.42
N ASN A 36 11.39 9.15 3.02
CA ASN A 36 11.70 8.69 1.69
C ASN A 36 11.02 7.35 1.41
N VAL A 37 10.83 7.05 0.12
CA VAL A 37 10.48 5.70 -0.32
C VAL A 37 11.58 4.71 0.09
N ASP A 38 11.18 3.48 0.41
CA ASP A 38 12.06 2.51 1.08
C ASP A 38 13.20 2.03 0.18
N ILE A 39 12.91 1.71 -1.08
CA ILE A 39 13.89 1.22 -2.05
C ILE A 39 13.93 2.14 -3.27
N ILE A 40 15.16 2.47 -3.71
CA ILE A 40 15.42 3.03 -5.05
C ILE A 40 16.14 1.98 -5.90
N ALA A 41 15.54 1.62 -7.02
CA ALA A 41 16.09 0.71 -8.01
C ALA A 41 16.70 1.48 -9.19
N GLN A 42 17.24 0.74 -10.15
CA GLN A 42 17.74 1.27 -11.42
C GLN A 42 16.72 2.23 -12.07
N GLU A 43 17.22 3.19 -12.84
CA GLU A 43 16.39 4.22 -13.50
C GLU A 43 15.59 5.08 -12.50
N CYS A 44 16.07 5.18 -11.25
CA CYS A 44 15.42 5.90 -10.16
C CYS A 44 14.01 5.39 -9.81
N PHE A 45 13.72 4.14 -10.13
CA PHE A 45 12.42 3.51 -9.89
C PHE A 45 12.18 3.31 -8.38
N LYS A 46 11.06 3.82 -7.86
CA LYS A 46 10.75 3.95 -6.44
C LYS A 46 9.82 2.84 -5.97
N ILE A 47 10.26 2.04 -4.99
CA ILE A 47 9.51 0.89 -4.48
C ILE A 47 9.31 1.03 -2.96
N ASP A 48 8.04 1.04 -2.54
CA ASP A 48 7.65 1.02 -1.12
C ASP A 48 7.40 -0.43 -0.69
N VAL A 49 7.89 -0.79 0.50
CA VAL A 49 7.85 -2.14 1.05
C VAL A 49 6.76 -2.19 2.11
N GLN A 50 5.84 -3.13 1.94
CA GLN A 50 4.75 -3.33 2.88
C GLN A 50 4.70 -4.79 3.30
N PHE A 51 4.13 -5.03 4.47
CA PHE A 51 3.86 -6.37 4.93
C PHE A 51 2.49 -6.45 5.59
N SER A 52 1.93 -7.65 5.56
CA SER A 52 0.67 -8.00 6.19
C SER A 52 0.88 -9.22 7.07
N LYS A 53 0.41 -9.11 8.32
CA LYS A 53 0.38 -10.18 9.32
C LYS A 53 -1.08 -10.42 9.68
N ASN A 54 -1.46 -11.67 9.89
CA ASN A 54 -2.77 -12.06 10.41
C ASN A 54 -3.98 -11.54 9.59
N PHE A 55 -4.29 -12.24 8.49
CA PHE A 55 -5.19 -11.86 7.39
C PHE A 55 -6.66 -11.58 7.71
N ASP A 56 -7.12 -11.80 8.94
CA ASP A 56 -8.57 -11.93 9.21
C ASP A 56 -9.31 -10.62 9.53
N VAL A 57 -8.62 -9.51 9.82
CA VAL A 57 -9.30 -8.30 10.37
C VAL A 57 -9.56 -7.21 9.33
N TYR A 58 -8.61 -6.92 8.45
CA TYR A 58 -8.67 -5.77 7.54
C TYR A 58 -8.40 -6.14 6.07
N GLY A 59 -8.47 -7.42 5.73
CA GLY A 59 -8.06 -7.93 4.41
C GLY A 59 -6.54 -7.95 4.25
N ASP A 60 -6.09 -8.78 3.31
CA ASP A 60 -4.66 -9.10 3.17
C ASP A 60 -3.81 -7.89 2.77
N CYS A 61 -4.38 -6.95 2.01
CA CYS A 61 -3.72 -5.77 1.50
C CYS A 61 -4.47 -4.49 1.92
N ARG A 62 -3.73 -3.53 2.48
CA ARG A 62 -4.24 -2.22 2.86
C ARG A 62 -3.79 -1.18 1.84
N LEU A 63 -4.75 -0.61 1.11
CA LEU A 63 -4.47 0.51 0.20
C LEU A 63 -4.71 1.84 0.91
N ASP A 64 -3.63 2.50 1.29
CA ASP A 64 -3.69 3.82 1.93
C ASP A 64 -4.09 4.90 0.91
N ILE A 65 -5.32 5.37 1.04
CA ILE A 65 -5.90 6.41 0.17
C ILE A 65 -5.70 7.82 0.72
N ILE A 66 -5.72 7.97 2.05
CA ILE A 66 -5.64 9.26 2.74
C ILE A 66 -4.72 9.14 3.94
N SER A 67 -3.65 9.93 3.96
CA SER A 67 -2.67 9.96 5.03
C SER A 67 -3.11 10.84 6.20
N ALA A 68 -3.79 11.95 5.91
CA ALA A 68 -4.28 12.89 6.92
C ALA A 68 -5.54 13.63 6.45
N TYR A 69 -6.56 13.68 7.31
CA TYR A 69 -7.72 14.55 7.21
C TYR A 69 -8.05 15.21 8.55
N GLN A 70 -8.77 16.32 8.52
CA GLN A 70 -9.35 17.00 9.69
C GLN A 70 -10.86 17.02 9.60
N LYS A 71 -11.54 16.92 10.75
CA LYS A 71 -12.98 17.16 10.83
C LYS A 71 -13.28 18.63 10.57
N GLU A 72 -14.34 18.91 9.83
CA GLU A 72 -14.86 20.27 9.74
C GLU A 72 -15.50 20.65 11.09
N VAL A 73 -14.97 21.68 11.74
CA VAL A 73 -15.28 22.03 13.14
C VAL A 73 -16.71 22.58 13.33
N ASN A 74 -17.45 22.89 12.26
CA ASN A 74 -18.65 23.75 12.32
C ASN A 74 -19.94 23.16 11.70
N LYS A 75 -20.11 21.84 11.60
CA LYS A 75 -21.38 21.26 11.12
C LYS A 75 -22.06 20.45 12.21
N ASN A 76 -22.95 21.11 12.97
CA ASN A 76 -23.87 20.55 13.97
C ASN A 76 -24.96 19.63 13.35
N ASP A 77 -24.64 18.88 12.29
CA ASP A 77 -25.57 17.92 11.71
C ASP A 77 -25.13 16.51 12.11
N ASP A 78 -25.61 16.09 13.28
CA ASP A 78 -25.58 14.69 13.75
C ASP A 78 -26.61 13.81 13.01
N THR A 79 -27.30 14.36 12.01
CA THR A 79 -28.10 13.56 11.09
C THR A 79 -27.17 12.79 10.16
N GLN A 80 -27.04 11.49 10.44
CA GLN A 80 -26.30 10.53 9.62
C GLN A 80 -27.08 10.26 8.32
N GLN A 81 -27.17 11.24 7.43
CA GLN A 81 -27.69 11.01 6.09
C GLN A 81 -26.85 9.95 5.39
N SER A 82 -27.50 8.93 4.83
CA SER A 82 -26.85 7.91 4.01
C SER A 82 -26.29 8.57 2.75
N TYR A 83 -25.00 8.90 2.77
CA TYR A 83 -24.33 9.46 1.59
C TYR A 83 -24.33 8.44 0.45
N ILE A 84 -24.88 8.85 -0.70
CA ILE A 84 -24.84 8.08 -1.95
C ILE A 84 -23.62 8.54 -2.75
N TYR A 85 -22.82 7.59 -3.23
CA TYR A 85 -21.66 7.86 -4.06
C TYR A 85 -22.05 8.62 -5.34
N ASP A 86 -21.40 9.76 -5.58
CA ASP A 86 -21.58 10.57 -6.77
C ASP A 86 -20.49 10.24 -7.80
N LYS A 87 -20.91 9.59 -8.89
CA LYS A 87 -20.02 9.17 -9.98
C LYS A 87 -19.33 10.33 -10.71
N ASN A 88 -19.88 11.54 -10.61
CA ASN A 88 -19.37 12.75 -11.27
C ASN A 88 -18.30 13.46 -10.42
N LEU A 89 -18.16 13.09 -9.15
CA LEU A 89 -17.12 13.62 -8.26
C LEU A 89 -15.87 12.75 -8.29
N LYS A 90 -14.71 13.34 -7.98
CA LYS A 90 -13.49 12.57 -7.75
C LYS A 90 -13.65 11.71 -6.49
N PHE A 91 -12.84 10.66 -6.38
CA PHE A 91 -12.87 9.78 -5.21
C PHE A 91 -12.68 10.55 -3.90
N ILE A 92 -11.76 11.51 -3.87
CA ILE A 92 -11.46 12.30 -2.68
C ILE A 92 -12.61 13.25 -2.34
N ASP A 93 -13.23 13.87 -3.34
CA ASP A 93 -14.38 14.75 -3.11
C ASP A 93 -15.58 13.97 -2.54
N ASN A 94 -15.79 12.74 -3.03
CA ASN A 94 -16.77 11.83 -2.43
C ASN A 94 -16.43 11.55 -0.95
N PHE A 95 -15.16 11.30 -0.64
CA PHE A 95 -14.71 11.03 0.72
C PHE A 95 -14.93 12.21 1.66
N GLU A 96 -14.52 13.42 1.26
CA GLU A 96 -14.70 14.65 2.04
C GLU A 96 -16.18 14.90 2.36
N LYS A 97 -17.06 14.72 1.36
CA LYS A 97 -18.52 14.89 1.55
C LYS A 97 -19.13 13.84 2.47
N LYS A 98 -18.81 12.54 2.27
CA LYS A 98 -19.35 11.44 3.08
C LYS A 98 -18.99 11.58 4.55
N HIS A 99 -17.75 11.98 4.82
CA HIS A 99 -17.21 11.99 6.18
C HIS A 99 -17.21 13.37 6.84
N LYS A 100 -17.63 14.43 6.13
CA LYS A 100 -17.61 15.84 6.59
C LYS A 100 -16.22 16.26 7.10
N VAL A 101 -15.21 15.97 6.28
CA VAL A 101 -13.78 16.18 6.59
C VAL A 101 -13.09 16.89 5.45
N LYS A 102 -11.96 17.53 5.76
CA LYS A 102 -11.02 18.05 4.77
C LYS A 102 -9.78 17.17 4.70
N VAL A 103 -9.43 16.68 3.52
CA VAL A 103 -8.19 15.95 3.26
C VAL A 103 -7.04 16.94 3.16
N ILE A 104 -6.00 16.67 3.93
CA ILE A 104 -4.79 17.51 4.03
C ILE A 104 -3.64 16.83 3.30
N LYS A 105 -3.57 15.50 3.39
CA LYS A 105 -2.50 14.71 2.78
C LYS A 105 -3.06 13.43 2.18
N TYR A 106 -2.85 13.26 0.89
CA TYR A 106 -3.19 12.03 0.15
C TYR A 106 -2.29 10.87 0.57
N GLY A 107 -2.78 9.64 0.38
CA GLY A 107 -1.97 8.43 0.48
C GLY A 107 -0.80 8.43 -0.50
N LYS A 108 0.28 7.71 -0.18
CA LYS A 108 1.51 7.62 -0.99
C LYS A 108 1.23 7.28 -2.47
N LEU A 109 0.27 6.38 -2.71
CA LEU A 109 -0.17 5.97 -4.05
C LEU A 109 -0.64 7.14 -4.93
N PHE A 110 -1.17 8.21 -4.33
CA PHE A 110 -1.72 9.36 -5.06
C PHE A 110 -0.78 10.56 -5.09
N GLN A 111 0.39 10.47 -4.44
CA GLN A 111 1.39 11.53 -4.49
C GLN A 111 2.14 11.47 -5.82
N ARG A 112 2.27 12.62 -6.48
CA ARG A 112 2.98 12.77 -7.76
C ARG A 112 4.47 12.46 -7.54
N ASP A 113 5.05 11.68 -8.44
CA ASP A 113 6.47 11.32 -8.47
C ASP A 113 7.04 10.70 -7.18
N TYR A 114 6.18 10.21 -6.28
CA TYR A 114 6.61 9.64 -4.99
C TYR A 114 6.95 8.15 -5.07
N LEU A 115 6.17 7.38 -5.84
CA LEU A 115 6.16 5.92 -5.82
C LEU A 115 5.86 5.36 -7.22
N ASP A 116 6.55 4.30 -7.62
CA ASP A 116 6.33 3.60 -8.88
C ASP A 116 5.73 2.20 -8.70
N ALA A 117 6.10 1.48 -7.63
CA ALA A 117 5.52 0.17 -7.30
C ALA A 117 5.49 -0.13 -5.80
N LEU A 118 4.66 -1.09 -5.41
CA LEU A 118 4.69 -1.72 -4.10
C LEU A 118 5.27 -3.13 -4.21
N ILE A 119 6.05 -3.53 -3.20
CA ILE A 119 6.28 -4.93 -2.88
C ILE A 119 5.63 -5.24 -1.54
N ILE A 120 4.76 -6.25 -1.52
CA ILE A 120 3.94 -6.60 -0.35
C ILE A 120 4.22 -8.04 0.05
N PHE A 121 4.66 -8.24 1.29
CA PHE A 121 4.91 -9.55 1.89
C PHE A 121 3.73 -10.00 2.74
N PHE A 122 3.26 -11.22 2.52
CA PHE A 122 2.12 -11.79 3.23
C PHE A 122 2.60 -12.92 4.15
N TYR A 123 2.64 -12.67 5.45
CA TYR A 123 3.13 -13.61 6.46
C TYR A 123 1.98 -14.34 7.17
N LYS A 124 2.18 -15.63 7.46
CA LYS A 124 1.29 -16.42 8.33
C LYS A 124 1.59 -16.12 9.80
N GLY A 125 0.53 -15.91 10.58
CA GLY A 125 0.64 -15.63 12.02
C GLY A 125 0.76 -14.13 12.33
N GLN A 126 1.15 -13.82 13.57
CA GLN A 126 1.18 -12.45 14.11
C GLN A 126 2.57 -11.80 14.11
N ASP A 127 3.63 -12.58 13.89
CA ASP A 127 5.04 -12.14 13.94
C ASP A 127 5.74 -12.37 12.61
N ILE A 128 6.80 -11.61 12.32
CA ILE A 128 7.69 -11.88 11.18
C ILE A 128 8.94 -12.60 11.67
N ASN A 129 9.15 -13.84 11.23
CA ASN A 129 10.36 -14.59 11.56
C ASN A 129 11.56 -14.02 10.80
N LYS A 130 12.71 -13.90 11.48
CA LYS A 130 13.94 -13.36 10.87
C LYS A 130 14.43 -14.13 9.65
N ASP A 131 14.15 -15.44 9.61
CA ASP A 131 14.47 -16.32 8.49
C ASP A 131 13.39 -16.31 7.39
N ASN A 132 12.31 -15.53 7.56
CA ASN A 132 11.13 -15.48 6.71
C ASN A 132 10.43 -16.84 6.52
N SER A 133 10.60 -17.78 7.46
CA SER A 133 10.00 -19.12 7.39
C SER A 133 8.46 -19.13 7.34
N ASN A 134 7.83 -18.06 7.83
CA ASN A 134 6.38 -17.89 7.80
C ASN A 134 5.87 -16.99 6.68
N LEU A 135 6.73 -16.58 5.74
CA LEU A 135 6.32 -15.88 4.53
C LEU A 135 5.57 -16.83 3.59
N ASP A 136 4.34 -16.49 3.21
CA ASP A 136 3.50 -17.33 2.33
C ASP A 136 3.44 -16.80 0.90
N LYS A 137 3.33 -15.49 0.72
CA LYS A 137 3.18 -14.88 -0.62
C LYS A 137 3.92 -13.56 -0.72
N ILE A 138 4.31 -13.21 -1.94
CA ILE A 138 4.86 -11.90 -2.31
C ILE A 138 4.04 -11.35 -3.47
N MET A 139 3.61 -10.10 -3.36
CA MET A 139 3.02 -9.34 -4.46
C MET A 139 3.95 -8.21 -4.87
N ILE A 140 4.18 -8.06 -6.17
CA ILE A 140 4.83 -6.88 -6.75
C ILE A 140 3.82 -6.26 -7.71
N ILE A 141 3.43 -5.02 -7.42
CA ILE A 141 2.38 -4.34 -8.17
C ILE A 141 2.76 -2.89 -8.44
N ARG A 142 2.66 -2.47 -9.69
CA ARG A 142 2.93 -1.09 -10.09
C ARG A 142 1.79 -0.18 -9.63
N LYS A 143 2.16 1.07 -9.32
CA LYS A 143 1.21 2.11 -8.94
C LYS A 143 0.12 2.30 -10.01
N ASP A 144 0.48 2.28 -11.28
CA ASP A 144 -0.48 2.43 -12.39
C ASP A 144 -1.55 1.32 -12.41
N ASP A 145 -1.19 0.08 -12.13
CA ASP A 145 -2.15 -1.03 -12.00
C ASP A 145 -3.08 -0.85 -10.80
N ILE A 146 -2.56 -0.36 -9.67
CA ILE A 146 -3.38 -0.04 -8.50
C ILE A 146 -4.37 1.07 -8.85
N ILE A 147 -3.90 2.16 -9.46
CA ILE A 147 -4.77 3.29 -9.85
C ILE A 147 -5.84 2.83 -10.84
N ASN A 148 -5.48 2.05 -11.86
CA ASN A 148 -6.44 1.50 -12.82
C ASN A 148 -7.45 0.56 -12.13
N PHE A 149 -7.01 -0.27 -11.19
CA PHE A 149 -7.90 -1.12 -10.39
C PHE A 149 -8.91 -0.28 -9.59
N LEU A 150 -8.45 0.80 -8.95
CA LEU A 150 -9.26 1.69 -8.14
C LEU A 150 -10.27 2.47 -8.99
N GLU A 151 -9.86 3.05 -10.12
CA GLU A 151 -10.74 3.84 -10.99
C GLU A 151 -11.86 3.00 -11.58
N ASN A 152 -11.55 1.78 -12.04
CA ASN A 152 -12.54 0.85 -12.62
C ASN A 152 -13.56 0.32 -11.60
N ARG A 153 -13.29 0.46 -10.29
CA ARG A 153 -14.14 -0.07 -9.20
C ARG A 153 -14.47 0.97 -8.14
N LYS A 154 -14.34 2.26 -8.48
CA LYS A 154 -14.41 3.37 -7.52
C LYS A 154 -15.66 3.34 -6.63
N ALA A 155 -16.83 3.06 -7.21
CA ALA A 155 -18.10 3.00 -6.48
C ALA A 155 -18.18 1.82 -5.50
N GLU A 156 -17.74 0.63 -5.92
CA GLU A 156 -17.67 -0.58 -5.09
C GLU A 156 -16.70 -0.37 -3.91
N LEU A 157 -15.49 0.09 -4.23
CA LEU A 157 -14.40 0.23 -3.25
C LEU A 157 -14.62 1.39 -2.27
N PHE A 158 -15.32 2.44 -2.67
CA PHE A 158 -15.65 3.57 -1.80
C PHE A 158 -16.48 3.15 -0.58
N ASN A 159 -17.34 2.15 -0.72
CA ASN A 159 -18.12 1.61 0.40
C ASN A 159 -17.28 0.78 1.38
N ARG A 160 -16.09 0.36 0.97
CA ARG A 160 -15.16 -0.43 1.79
C ARG A 160 -14.19 0.43 2.59
N VAL A 161 -14.15 1.74 2.35
CA VAL A 161 -13.24 2.67 3.03
C VAL A 161 -13.39 2.53 4.55
N LYS A 162 -12.26 2.31 5.23
CA LYS A 162 -12.14 2.29 6.68
C LYS A 162 -11.43 3.56 7.13
N LEU A 163 -11.99 4.20 8.16
CA LEU A 163 -11.37 5.32 8.84
C LEU A 163 -10.50 4.80 9.99
N ASN A 164 -9.34 5.42 10.16
CA ASN A 164 -8.50 5.24 11.33
C ASN A 164 -8.46 6.55 12.10
N ASP A 165 -9.12 6.58 13.26
CA ASP A 165 -9.12 7.74 14.16
C ASP A 165 -7.96 7.59 15.15
N LYS A 166 -6.82 8.21 14.82
CA LYS A 166 -5.61 8.16 15.63
C LYS A 166 -5.83 8.72 17.04
N LYS A 167 -6.74 9.69 17.20
CA LYS A 167 -7.08 10.32 18.50
C LYS A 167 -7.82 9.35 19.43
N ARG A 168 -8.74 8.54 18.90
CA ARG A 168 -9.43 7.49 19.67
C ARG A 168 -8.49 6.34 20.09
N ASN A 169 -7.38 6.17 19.37
CA ASN A 169 -6.37 5.15 19.64
C ASN A 169 -5.19 5.68 20.50
N GLY A 170 -5.34 6.83 21.16
CA GLY A 170 -4.34 7.36 22.10
C GLY A 170 -3.07 7.93 21.45
N LEU A 171 -3.07 8.18 20.14
CA LEU A 171 -1.96 8.81 19.44
C LEU A 171 -2.11 10.34 19.50
N SER A 172 -0.99 11.06 19.67
CA SER A 172 -0.93 12.53 19.73
C SER A 172 -1.34 13.23 18.43
N ASP A 173 -1.47 12.47 17.35
CA ASP A 173 -1.77 12.94 16.01
C ASP A 173 -3.28 13.23 15.88
N VAL A 174 -3.64 14.52 15.73
CA VAL A 174 -5.04 15.00 15.72
C VAL A 174 -5.76 14.69 14.40
N HIS A 175 -5.03 14.14 13.43
CA HIS A 175 -5.52 13.84 12.09
C HIS A 175 -6.04 12.40 11.99
N GLY A 176 -7.15 12.22 11.28
CA GLY A 176 -7.59 10.89 10.86
C GLY A 176 -6.89 10.44 9.58
N SER A 177 -6.85 9.13 9.34
CA SER A 177 -6.40 8.57 8.05
C SER A 177 -7.44 7.60 7.50
N ALA A 178 -7.35 7.24 6.22
CA ALA A 178 -8.29 6.29 5.63
C ALA A 178 -7.60 5.35 4.65
N PHE A 179 -8.12 4.13 4.58
CA PHE A 179 -7.60 3.07 3.73
C PHE A 179 -8.72 2.20 3.17
N ILE A 180 -8.42 1.46 2.11
CA ILE A 180 -9.31 0.46 1.53
C ILE A 180 -8.73 -0.93 1.82
N PRO A 181 -9.46 -1.79 2.57
CA PRO A 181 -9.10 -3.17 2.76
C PRO A 181 -9.39 -3.98 1.49
N VAL A 182 -8.38 -4.63 0.92
CA VAL A 182 -8.49 -5.43 -0.32
C VAL A 182 -7.92 -6.83 -0.09
N ASN A 183 -8.63 -7.85 -0.58
CA ASN A 183 -8.12 -9.22 -0.59
C ASN A 183 -7.04 -9.35 -1.67
N ALA A 184 -5.90 -9.95 -1.35
CA ALA A 184 -4.74 -9.99 -2.25
C ALA A 184 -5.02 -10.84 -3.51
N GLU A 185 -5.72 -11.96 -3.37
CA GLU A 185 -6.11 -12.81 -4.51
C GLU A 185 -7.05 -12.07 -5.46
N TYR A 186 -7.99 -11.29 -4.93
CA TYR A 186 -8.88 -10.45 -5.75
C TYR A 186 -8.11 -9.39 -6.51
N LEU A 187 -7.18 -8.68 -5.83
CA LEU A 187 -6.33 -7.69 -6.48
C LEU A 187 -5.45 -8.33 -7.57
N ALA A 188 -4.88 -9.50 -7.29
CA ALA A 188 -4.05 -10.23 -8.23
C ALA A 188 -4.83 -10.67 -9.48
N LYS A 189 -6.05 -11.16 -9.33
CA LYS A 189 -6.92 -11.54 -10.46
C LYS A 189 -7.36 -10.35 -11.30
N ALA A 190 -7.46 -9.17 -10.68
CA ALA A 190 -7.95 -7.95 -11.32
C ALA A 190 -6.86 -7.09 -11.96
N THR A 191 -5.59 -7.46 -11.81
CA THR A 191 -4.42 -6.67 -12.27
C THR A 191 -3.39 -7.56 -12.96
N SER A 192 -2.38 -6.93 -13.58
CA SER A 192 -1.21 -7.63 -14.12
C SER A 192 -0.08 -7.82 -13.11
N CYS A 193 -0.36 -7.72 -11.81
CA CYS A 193 0.69 -7.81 -10.80
C CYS A 193 1.42 -9.16 -10.81
N ILE A 194 2.64 -9.17 -10.29
CA ILE A 194 3.33 -10.42 -9.97
C ILE A 194 2.85 -10.89 -8.61
N PHE A 195 2.29 -12.09 -8.52
CA PHE A 195 1.84 -12.68 -7.27
C PHE A 195 2.38 -14.11 -7.14
N ILE A 196 3.30 -14.30 -6.20
CA ILE A 196 4.11 -15.51 -6.05
C ILE A 196 3.78 -16.15 -4.71
N LYS A 197 3.48 -17.45 -4.73
CA LYS A 197 3.51 -18.27 -3.51
C LYS A 197 4.97 -18.54 -3.14
N PHE A 198 5.41 -17.98 -2.02
CA PHE A 198 6.79 -18.06 -1.59
C PHE A 198 7.05 -19.42 -0.93
N ALA A 199 7.92 -20.23 -1.56
CA ALA A 199 8.44 -21.45 -0.95
C ALA A 199 9.85 -21.25 -0.39
N ASN A 200 10.69 -20.53 -1.13
CA ASN A 200 12.07 -20.19 -0.80
C ASN A 200 12.58 -19.09 -1.75
N LYS A 201 13.83 -18.66 -1.53
CA LYS A 201 14.47 -17.63 -2.36
C LYS A 201 14.59 -18.09 -3.81
N GLU A 202 14.95 -19.34 -4.06
CA GLU A 202 15.13 -19.90 -5.41
C GLU A 202 13.84 -19.80 -6.23
N ASN A 203 12.69 -20.11 -5.62
CA ASN A 203 11.39 -19.99 -6.26
C ASN A 203 11.05 -18.55 -6.66
N PHE A 204 11.41 -17.57 -5.83
CA PHE A 204 11.27 -16.16 -6.20
C PHE A 204 12.17 -15.80 -7.39
N LEU A 205 13.43 -16.25 -7.36
CA LEU A 205 14.42 -15.93 -8.40
C LEU A 205 14.06 -16.50 -9.78
N LEU A 206 13.32 -17.61 -9.86
CA LEU A 206 12.78 -18.13 -11.12
C LEU A 206 11.85 -17.12 -11.83
N ASN A 207 11.33 -16.12 -11.11
CA ASN A 207 10.49 -15.06 -11.66
C ASN A 207 11.29 -13.78 -11.99
N GLY A 208 12.61 -13.75 -11.82
CA GLY A 208 13.44 -12.54 -11.90
C GLY A 208 13.26 -11.75 -13.19
N GLU A 209 13.36 -12.40 -14.35
CA GLU A 209 13.14 -11.75 -15.65
C GLU A 209 11.72 -11.21 -15.79
N LYS A 210 10.71 -11.98 -15.37
CA LYS A 210 9.31 -11.54 -15.40
C LYS A 210 9.07 -10.32 -14.51
N ILE A 211 9.69 -10.28 -13.33
CA ILE A 211 9.62 -9.13 -12.40
C ILE A 211 10.28 -7.91 -13.03
N LYS A 212 11.47 -8.09 -13.61
CA LYS A 212 12.21 -7.02 -14.29
C LYS A 212 11.42 -6.45 -15.47
N GLU A 213 10.86 -7.32 -16.32
CA GLU A 213 9.99 -6.88 -17.41
C GLU A 213 8.77 -6.14 -16.89
N TYR A 214 8.10 -6.65 -15.85
CA TYR A 214 6.91 -6.01 -15.30
C TYR A 214 7.21 -4.61 -14.76
N LEU A 215 8.30 -4.45 -14.01
CA LEU A 215 8.67 -3.19 -13.36
C LEU A 215 9.16 -2.14 -14.39
N PHE A 216 10.06 -2.51 -15.29
CA PHE A 216 10.80 -1.54 -16.10
C PHE A 216 10.32 -1.41 -17.54
N LYS A 217 9.55 -2.37 -18.07
CA LYS A 217 9.05 -2.26 -19.44
C LYS A 217 7.93 -1.22 -19.51
N PRO A 218 7.98 -0.27 -20.47
CA PRO A 218 6.86 0.63 -20.72
C PRO A 218 5.61 -0.19 -21.04
N LYS A 219 4.49 0.13 -20.40
CA LYS A 219 3.20 -0.42 -20.82
C LYS A 219 2.83 0.21 -22.15
N LYS A 220 2.44 -0.60 -23.13
CA LYS A 220 1.78 -0.11 -24.34
C LYS A 220 0.43 0.43 -23.88
N VAL A 221 0.27 1.76 -23.94
CA VAL A 221 -0.99 2.47 -23.70
C VAL A 221 -1.87 2.32 -24.92
#